data_AF-A0A946FDV1-F1
#
_entry.id   AF-A0A946FDV1-F1
#
_cell.length_a   1.000
_cell.length_b   1.000
_cell.length_c   1.000
_cell.angle_alpha   90.00
_cell.angle_beta   90.00
_cell.angle_gamma   90.00
#
_symmetry.space_group_name_H-M   'P 1'
#
loop_
_entity.id
_entity.type
_entity.pdbx_description
1 polymer ?
#
loop_
_entity_poly.entity_id
_entity_poly.type
_entity_poly.pdbx_seq_one_letter_code
_entity_poly.pdbx_strand_id
1 'polypeptide(L)'
;GIEIYQGKPIFYSIGNFMFQNETLLRLPSENYERYDLDGNAHVADFNDARYKNDTTGFPALVENWESIVAVPTFKGGNLTELQLHPINLAYGAPPQIRGRPVLANEELGEKIIGDLQRLSEPYGTEITMRRGVGYVQLE
;
A
#
# COMPACT_ATOMS: atom_id res chain seq x y z
N GLY A 1 5.80 9.47 -2.68
CA GLY A 1 6.45 10.63 -2.02
C GLY A 1 5.43 11.73 -1.82
N ILE A 2 5.73 12.74 -1.01
CA ILE A 2 4.85 13.89 -0.75
C ILE A 2 5.60 15.17 -1.14
N GLU A 3 4.90 16.09 -1.79
CA GLU A 3 5.33 17.45 -2.03
C GLU A 3 4.32 18.42 -1.40
N ILE A 4 4.81 19.51 -0.84
CA ILE A 4 3.98 20.65 -0.44
C ILE A 4 4.13 21.76 -1.47
N TYR A 5 3.19 21.84 -2.40
CA TYR A 5 3.17 22.86 -3.44
C TYR A 5 2.21 23.99 -3.07
N GLN A 6 2.74 25.20 -2.86
CA GLN A 6 1.94 26.38 -2.47
C GLN A 6 1.03 26.13 -1.26
N GLY A 7 1.56 25.45 -0.24
CA GLY A 7 0.81 25.09 0.97
C GLY A 7 -0.21 23.95 0.79
N LYS A 8 -0.19 23.26 -0.36
CA LYS A 8 -1.11 22.15 -0.67
C LYS A 8 -0.34 20.85 -0.85
N PRO A 9 -0.83 19.73 -0.31
CA PRO A 9 -0.14 18.46 -0.42
C PRO A 9 -0.41 17.82 -1.78
N ILE A 10 0.64 17.32 -2.42
CA ILE A 10 0.59 16.46 -3.60
C ILE A 10 1.16 15.10 -3.17
N PHE A 11 0.34 14.06 -3.33
CA PHE A 11 0.70 12.69 -2.97
C PHE A 11 1.06 11.90 -4.23
N TYR A 12 2.34 11.59 -4.41
CA TYR A 12 2.85 10.80 -5.53
C TYR A 12 2.80 9.31 -5.23
N SER A 13 1.60 8.75 -5.35
CA SER A 13 1.26 7.42 -4.84
C SER A 13 1.51 7.29 -3.33
N ILE A 14 0.61 6.62 -2.64
CA ILE A 14 0.74 6.32 -1.21
C ILE A 14 0.59 4.82 -0.93
N GLY A 15 0.65 4.00 -1.97
CA GLY A 15 0.41 2.56 -1.90
C GLY A 15 -1.07 2.20 -2.03
N ASN A 16 -1.36 0.91 -1.93
CA ASN A 16 -2.74 0.40 -2.00
C ASN A 16 -3.44 0.59 -0.65
N PHE A 17 -4.68 1.09 -0.66
CA PHE A 17 -5.51 1.12 0.56
C PHE A 17 -6.23 -0.20 0.81
N MET A 18 -6.61 -0.91 -0.27
CA MET A 18 -7.24 -2.22 -0.23
C MET A 18 -6.78 -3.01 -1.46
N PHE A 19 -6.45 -4.29 -1.28
CA PHE A 19 -5.85 -5.10 -2.34
C PHE A 19 -6.23 -6.58 -2.24
N GLN A 20 -7.37 -6.96 -2.81
CA GLN A 20 -7.94 -8.31 -2.72
C GLN A 20 -8.16 -8.96 -4.10
N ASN A 21 -7.21 -8.78 -5.01
CA ASN A 21 -7.29 -9.26 -6.40
C ASN A 21 -7.43 -10.79 -6.51
N GLU A 22 -7.01 -11.51 -5.47
CA GLU A 22 -6.95 -12.97 -5.43
C GLU A 22 -8.26 -13.62 -4.95
N THR A 23 -9.23 -12.80 -4.51
CA THR A 23 -10.49 -13.25 -3.90
C THR A 23 -11.68 -13.15 -4.85
N LEU A 24 -11.41 -12.99 -6.15
CA LEU A 24 -12.44 -12.99 -7.18
C LEU A 24 -13.15 -14.35 -7.23
N LEU A 25 -14.46 -14.33 -7.48
CA LEU A 25 -15.26 -15.56 -7.53
C LEU A 25 -15.05 -16.34 -8.82
N ARG A 26 -14.75 -15.64 -9.94
CA ARG A 26 -14.65 -16.21 -11.29
C ARG A 26 -13.73 -15.36 -12.16
N LEU A 27 -13.12 -15.98 -13.16
CA LEU A 27 -12.36 -15.35 -14.23
C LEU A 27 -12.81 -15.91 -15.60
N PRO A 28 -12.52 -15.23 -16.72
CA PRO A 28 -12.74 -15.78 -18.07
C PRO A 28 -11.96 -17.08 -18.29
N SER A 29 -12.45 -18.00 -19.13
CA SER A 29 -11.78 -19.29 -19.40
C SER A 29 -10.38 -19.12 -19.99
N GLU A 30 -10.17 -18.07 -20.78
CA GLU A 30 -8.90 -17.73 -21.41
C GLU A 30 -7.78 -17.47 -20.39
N ASN A 31 -8.13 -17.05 -19.16
CA ASN A 31 -7.17 -16.92 -18.08
C ASN A 31 -6.56 -18.27 -17.69
N TYR A 32 -7.38 -19.32 -17.63
CA TYR A 32 -6.98 -20.67 -17.20
C TYR A 32 -6.20 -21.40 -18.30
N GLU A 33 -6.66 -21.27 -19.55
CA GLU A 33 -6.02 -21.87 -20.73
C GLU A 33 -4.54 -21.48 -20.86
N ARG A 34 -4.18 -20.24 -20.51
CA ARG A 34 -2.79 -19.75 -20.53
C ARG A 34 -1.85 -20.53 -19.62
N TYR A 35 -2.37 -21.20 -18.60
CA TYR A 35 -1.61 -21.94 -17.60
C TYR A 35 -1.88 -23.45 -17.66
N ASP A 36 -2.44 -23.94 -18.78
CA ASP A 36 -2.80 -25.34 -18.99
C ASP A 36 -3.73 -25.91 -17.90
N LEU A 37 -4.57 -25.05 -17.32
CA LEU A 37 -5.55 -25.42 -16.30
C LEU A 37 -6.86 -25.87 -16.94
N ASP A 38 -7.41 -26.98 -16.45
CA ASP A 38 -8.65 -27.56 -16.98
C ASP A 38 -9.92 -26.88 -16.40
N GLY A 39 -11.08 -27.31 -16.87
CA GLY A 39 -12.38 -26.74 -16.46
C GLY A 39 -12.79 -26.99 -15.00
N ASN A 40 -12.05 -27.82 -14.25
CA ASN A 40 -12.24 -28.02 -12.82
C ASN A 40 -11.36 -27.08 -11.97
N ALA A 41 -10.43 -26.35 -12.59
CA ALA A 41 -9.58 -25.41 -11.88
C ALA A 41 -10.38 -24.22 -11.32
N HIS A 42 -10.02 -23.80 -10.11
CA HIS A 42 -10.60 -22.67 -9.42
C HIS A 42 -9.68 -21.44 -9.49
N VAL A 43 -10.18 -20.28 -9.05
CA VAL A 43 -9.41 -19.03 -9.05
C VAL A 43 -8.12 -19.13 -8.22
N ALA A 44 -8.12 -19.97 -7.16
CA ALA A 44 -6.92 -20.24 -6.38
C ALA A 44 -5.83 -20.94 -7.23
N ASP A 45 -6.18 -22.01 -7.95
CA ASP A 45 -5.25 -22.73 -8.84
C ASP A 45 -4.68 -21.80 -9.92
N PHE A 46 -5.52 -20.94 -10.48
CA PHE A 46 -5.10 -19.90 -11.41
C PHE A 46 -4.08 -18.93 -10.79
N ASN A 47 -4.34 -18.42 -9.59
CA ASN A 47 -3.44 -17.49 -8.92
C ASN A 47 -2.11 -18.16 -8.55
N ASP A 48 -2.14 -19.40 -8.06
CA ASP A 48 -0.96 -20.19 -7.72
C ASP A 48 -0.09 -20.42 -8.96
N ALA A 49 -0.69 -20.77 -10.10
CA ALA A 49 0.02 -20.93 -11.37
C ALA A 49 0.58 -19.58 -11.90
N ARG A 50 -0.23 -18.52 -11.86
CA ARG A 50 0.12 -17.18 -12.36
C ARG A 50 1.25 -16.54 -11.56
N TYR A 51 1.23 -16.67 -10.25
CA TYR A 51 2.16 -16.04 -9.32
C TYR A 51 3.21 -16.99 -8.76
N LYS A 52 3.25 -18.25 -9.26
CA LYS A 52 4.18 -19.29 -8.83
C LYS A 52 4.17 -19.43 -7.31
N ASN A 53 2.98 -19.62 -6.73
CA ASN A 53 2.76 -19.66 -5.28
C ASN A 53 3.37 -18.43 -4.58
N ASP A 54 2.91 -17.24 -4.96
CA ASP A 54 3.34 -15.94 -4.44
C ASP A 54 4.80 -15.53 -4.65
N THR A 55 5.62 -16.34 -5.35
CA THR A 55 7.04 -16.01 -5.55
C THR A 55 7.30 -15.04 -6.69
N THR A 56 6.29 -14.67 -7.49
CA THR A 56 6.41 -13.65 -8.54
C THR A 56 5.17 -12.77 -8.66
N GLY A 57 5.27 -11.68 -9.42
CA GLY A 57 4.20 -10.70 -9.60
C GLY A 57 3.93 -9.89 -8.33
N PHE A 58 2.75 -9.28 -8.24
CA PHE A 58 2.42 -8.41 -7.11
C PHE A 58 2.48 -9.09 -5.73
N PRO A 59 2.15 -10.39 -5.56
CA PRO A 59 2.23 -11.02 -4.25
C PRO A 59 3.63 -11.05 -3.65
N ALA A 60 4.67 -11.04 -4.50
CA ALA A 60 6.07 -11.06 -4.08
C ALA A 60 6.66 -9.66 -3.77
N LEU A 61 5.94 -8.59 -4.11
CA LEU A 61 6.43 -7.21 -3.99
C LEU A 61 5.86 -6.57 -2.73
N VAL A 62 6.66 -6.54 -1.66
CA VAL A 62 6.29 -6.03 -0.32
C VAL A 62 5.65 -4.64 -0.39
N GLU A 63 6.14 -3.78 -1.28
CA GLU A 63 5.70 -2.40 -1.44
C GLU A 63 4.23 -2.29 -1.89
N ASN A 64 3.66 -3.33 -2.52
CA ASN A 64 2.23 -3.35 -2.86
C ASN A 64 1.33 -3.55 -1.63
N TRP A 65 1.90 -3.99 -0.51
CA TRP A 65 1.21 -4.36 0.72
C TRP A 65 1.45 -3.36 1.85
N GLU A 66 2.20 -2.30 1.59
CA GLU A 66 2.50 -1.23 2.52
C GLU A 66 1.92 0.09 1.98
N SER A 67 1.39 0.92 2.87
CA SER A 67 0.73 2.16 2.49
C SER A 67 0.63 3.11 3.68
N ILE A 68 0.15 4.32 3.46
CA ILE A 68 -0.19 5.27 4.53
C ILE A 68 -1.63 5.75 4.37
N VAL A 69 -2.24 6.13 5.49
CA VAL A 69 -3.46 6.96 5.52
C VAL A 69 -3.04 8.35 5.92
N ALA A 70 -3.22 9.31 5.01
CA ALA A 70 -2.96 10.73 5.28
C ALA A 70 -4.19 11.40 5.90
N VAL A 71 -4.00 12.03 7.05
CA VAL A 71 -5.03 12.74 7.80
C VAL A 71 -4.64 14.22 7.86
N PRO A 72 -5.22 15.07 7.00
CA PRO A 72 -4.94 16.50 6.97
C PRO A 72 -5.74 17.27 8.02
N THR A 73 -5.09 18.24 8.67
CA THR A 73 -5.73 19.23 9.55
C THR A 73 -5.72 20.59 8.88
N PHE A 74 -6.89 21.21 8.75
CA PHE A 74 -7.04 22.54 8.16
C PHE A 74 -7.47 23.58 9.20
N LYS A 75 -6.93 24.80 9.12
CA LYS A 75 -7.38 25.98 9.87
C LYS A 75 -7.57 27.15 8.91
N GLY A 76 -8.77 27.75 8.91
CA GLY A 76 -9.06 28.88 8.03
C GLY A 76 -8.87 28.60 6.54
N GLY A 77 -9.00 27.33 6.12
CA GLY A 77 -8.76 26.89 4.74
C GLY A 77 -7.32 26.53 4.40
N ASN A 78 -6.37 26.79 5.30
CA ASN A 78 -4.96 26.43 5.13
C ASN A 78 -4.66 25.08 5.80
N LEU A 79 -3.87 24.25 5.14
CA LEU A 79 -3.37 23.00 5.72
C LEU A 79 -2.28 23.34 6.75
N THR A 80 -2.44 22.88 8.00
CA THR A 80 -1.48 23.14 9.08
C THR A 80 -0.73 21.87 9.53
N GLU A 81 -1.29 20.69 9.26
CA GLU A 81 -0.65 19.43 9.63
C GLU A 81 -1.11 18.31 8.69
N LEU A 82 -0.20 17.38 8.39
CA LEU A 82 -0.52 16.05 7.87
C LEU A 82 -0.02 15.00 8.85
N GLN A 83 -0.93 14.20 9.39
CA GLN A 83 -0.56 12.96 10.07
C GLN A 83 -0.58 11.82 9.04
N LEU A 84 0.47 11.01 9.04
CA LEU A 84 0.69 9.93 8.08
C LEU A 84 0.71 8.63 8.87
N HIS A 85 -0.42 7.92 8.90
CA HIS A 85 -0.58 6.68 9.65
C HIS A 85 -0.21 5.49 8.76
N PRO A 86 0.88 4.77 9.04
CA PRO A 86 1.24 3.62 8.23
C PRO A 86 0.24 2.49 8.41
N ILE A 87 -0.10 1.87 7.29
CA ILE A 87 -0.92 0.68 7.22
C ILE A 87 -0.20 -0.40 6.44
N ASN A 88 -0.54 -1.64 6.72
CA ASN A 88 -0.17 -2.76 5.87
C ASN A 88 -1.41 -3.56 5.50
N LEU A 89 -1.25 -4.37 4.47
CA LEU A 89 -2.27 -5.24 3.90
C LEU A 89 -1.98 -6.71 4.22
N ALA A 90 -1.26 -7.00 5.32
CA ALA A 90 -0.84 -8.32 5.78
C ALA A 90 -0.04 -9.12 4.72
N TYR A 91 1.09 -8.56 4.29
CA TYR A 91 2.04 -9.24 3.40
C TYR A 91 2.36 -10.67 3.88
N GLY A 92 2.37 -11.64 2.96
CA GLY A 92 2.66 -13.03 3.26
C GLY A 92 1.56 -13.80 4.01
N ALA A 93 0.47 -13.15 4.44
CA ALA A 93 -0.68 -13.87 4.99
C ALA A 93 -1.48 -14.59 3.88
N PRO A 94 -2.34 -15.56 4.22
CA PRO A 94 -3.17 -16.24 3.23
C PRO A 94 -4.08 -15.27 2.44
N PRO A 95 -4.40 -15.55 1.16
CA PRO A 95 -5.23 -14.69 0.31
C PRO A 95 -6.59 -14.29 0.91
N GLN A 96 -7.18 -15.13 1.76
CA GLN A 96 -8.46 -14.87 2.43
C GLN A 96 -8.33 -13.84 3.57
N ILE A 97 -7.11 -13.59 4.03
CA ILE A 97 -6.81 -12.70 5.16
C ILE A 97 -6.23 -11.38 4.67
N ARG A 98 -5.23 -11.43 3.77
CA ARG A 98 -4.49 -10.26 3.27
C ARG A 98 -5.33 -9.36 2.38
N GLY A 99 -4.85 -8.13 2.18
CA GLY A 99 -5.47 -7.13 1.32
C GLY A 99 -6.38 -6.13 2.02
N ARG A 100 -6.69 -6.32 3.30
CA ARG A 100 -7.46 -5.36 4.11
C ARG A 100 -6.50 -4.47 4.90
N PRO A 101 -6.74 -3.15 4.97
CA PRO A 101 -5.88 -2.24 5.71
C PRO A 101 -5.96 -2.50 7.20
N VAL A 102 -4.79 -2.66 7.81
CA VAL A 102 -4.59 -2.64 9.26
C VAL A 102 -3.47 -1.66 9.59
N LEU A 103 -3.55 -1.03 10.76
CA LEU A 103 -2.44 -0.18 11.23
C LEU A 103 -1.17 -1.01 11.31
N ALA A 104 -0.07 -0.45 10.82
CA ALA A 104 1.24 -1.04 11.04
C ALA A 104 1.59 -0.95 12.53
N ASN A 105 2.37 -1.92 13.01
CA ASN A 105 3.04 -1.78 14.30
C ASN A 105 4.15 -0.72 14.20
N GLU A 106 4.80 -0.40 15.32
CA GLU A 106 5.84 0.65 15.36
C GLU A 106 6.99 0.36 14.40
N GLU A 107 7.56 -0.85 14.44
CA GLU A 107 8.69 -1.26 13.57
C GLU A 107 8.38 -1.12 12.08
N LEU A 108 7.25 -1.66 11.62
CA LEU A 108 6.84 -1.53 10.22
C LEU A 108 6.46 -0.10 9.87
N GLY A 109 5.86 0.64 10.81
CA GLY A 109 5.57 2.05 10.66
C GLY A 109 6.84 2.88 10.44
N GLU A 110 7.90 2.60 11.19
CA GLU A 110 9.21 3.25 11.01
C GLU A 110 9.79 3.00 9.62
N LYS A 111 9.73 1.75 9.16
CA LYS A 111 10.15 1.37 7.80
C LYS A 111 9.36 2.15 6.74
N ILE A 112 8.03 2.16 6.83
CA ILE A 112 7.15 2.83 5.85
C ILE A 112 7.37 4.34 5.83
N ILE A 113 7.49 4.97 7.00
CA ILE A 113 7.76 6.42 7.08
C ILE A 113 9.16 6.76 6.59
N GLY A 114 10.17 5.93 6.86
CA GLY A 114 11.53 6.08 6.34
C GLY A 114 11.57 6.03 4.80
N ASP A 115 10.85 5.09 4.19
CA ASP A 115 10.69 5.05 2.74
C ASP A 115 9.99 6.29 2.20
N LEU A 116 8.94 6.75 2.89
CA LEU A 116 8.21 7.95 2.49
C LEU A 116 9.08 9.21 2.59
N GLN A 117 9.92 9.34 3.62
CA GLN A 117 10.91 10.41 3.77
C GLN A 117 11.86 10.42 2.57
N ARG A 118 12.49 9.29 2.25
CA ARG A 118 13.40 9.14 1.10
C ARG A 118 12.71 9.49 -0.22
N LEU A 119 11.46 9.08 -0.40
CA LEU A 119 10.67 9.39 -1.60
C LEU A 119 10.18 10.84 -1.65
N SER A 120 10.27 11.59 -0.54
CA SER A 120 9.83 12.99 -0.44
C SER A 120 11.00 13.97 -0.45
N GLU A 121 12.23 13.49 -0.26
CA GLU A 121 13.47 14.28 -0.27
C GLU A 121 13.63 15.17 -1.52
N PRO A 122 13.36 14.71 -2.76
CA PRO A 122 13.50 15.56 -3.95
C PRO A 122 12.55 16.77 -3.98
N TYR A 123 11.48 16.73 -3.18
CA TYR A 123 10.48 17.81 -3.08
C TYR A 123 10.70 18.71 -1.86
N GLY A 124 11.72 18.44 -1.03
CA GLY A 124 12.01 19.20 0.18
C GLY A 124 10.94 19.08 1.27
N THR A 125 10.09 18.04 1.24
CA THR A 125 9.07 17.85 2.28
C THR A 125 9.66 17.12 3.48
N GLU A 126 9.72 17.82 4.61
CA GLU A 126 10.20 17.26 5.87
C GLU A 126 9.08 16.48 6.57
N ILE A 127 9.31 15.19 6.79
CA ILE A 127 8.42 14.32 7.56
C ILE A 127 9.14 13.97 8.86
N THR A 128 8.56 14.32 10.00
CA THR A 128 9.04 13.89 11.32
C THR A 128 8.32 12.63 11.77
N MET A 129 9.02 11.72 12.44
CA MET A 129 8.45 10.45 12.88
C MET A 129 8.30 10.41 14.40
N ARG A 130 7.16 9.93 14.89
CA ARG A 130 6.88 9.75 16.33
C ARG A 130 6.10 8.45 16.53
N ARG A 131 6.72 7.46 17.20
CA ARG A 131 6.13 6.14 17.48
C ARG A 131 5.51 5.48 16.23
N GLY A 132 6.29 5.42 15.14
CA GLY A 132 5.84 4.83 13.87
C GLY A 132 4.80 5.64 13.08
N VAL A 133 4.45 6.87 13.49
CA VAL A 133 3.56 7.77 12.72
C VAL A 133 4.36 8.95 12.17
N GLY A 134 4.11 9.32 10.91
CA GLY A 134 4.73 10.47 10.26
C GLY A 134 3.93 11.75 10.45
N TYR A 135 4.61 12.89 10.51
CA TYR A 135 4.02 14.21 10.67
C TYR A 135 4.70 15.22 9.76
N VAL A 136 3.93 15.93 8.95
CA VAL A 136 4.35 17.14 8.24
C VAL A 136 3.67 18.31 8.92
N GLN A 137 4.45 19.25 9.46
CA GLN A 137 3.93 20.47 10.09
C GLN A 137 4.04 21.61 9.09
N LEU A 138 2.97 22.40 8.98
CA LEU A 138 2.87 23.55 8.09
C LEU A 138 2.44 24.74 8.95
N GLU A 139 3.19 25.84 8.85
CA GLU A 139 2.96 27.07 9.63
C GLU A 139 1.58 27.70 9.36
#